data_AF-A0A9X1SEI7-F1
#
_entry.id   AF-A0A9X1SEI7-F1
#
_cell.length_a   1.000
_cell.length_b   1.000
_cell.length_c   1.000
_cell.angle_alpha   90.00
_cell.angle_beta   90.00
_cell.angle_gamma   90.00
#
_symmetry.space_group_name_H-M   'P 1'
#
loop_
_entity.id
_entity.type
_entity.pdbx_description
1 polymer ?
#
loop_
_entity_poly.entity_id
_entity_poly.type
_entity_poly.pdbx_seq_one_letter_code
_entity_poly.pdbx_strand_id
1 'polypeptide(L)'
;MTDPNDNPFASPPLEHEDPADAPLMDGDKLGRWLLLPLASGTFNGAGIVSICGMSASVAMQAWAGALMDVLANPEARTILGMQMLVLAIYGGIFGGVSGILLGGIAFSLRRNLAVRSLIFLLGYLLSILFLVGPALAAFFVVGEATGPFLLVVSVFLFACSLLFAWRMNRNIRKYLLSQADGESAGST
;
A
#
# COMPACT_ATOMS: atom_id res chain seq x y z
N MET A 1 48.28 -19.81 1.98
CA MET A 1 47.02 -19.13 1.67
C MET A 1 46.79 -18.18 2.83
N THR A 2 47.07 -16.89 2.64
CA THR A 2 46.89 -15.85 3.66
C THR A 2 45.40 -15.51 3.76
N ASP A 3 44.90 -15.40 4.99
CA ASP A 3 43.52 -15.02 5.28
C ASP A 3 43.20 -13.68 4.57
N PRO A 4 42.01 -13.51 3.97
CA PRO A 4 41.62 -12.26 3.28
C PRO A 4 41.64 -11.00 4.16
N ASN A 5 41.75 -11.17 5.48
CA ASN A 5 41.74 -10.09 6.47
C ASN A 5 43.07 -9.35 6.66
N ASP A 6 44.18 -9.84 6.08
CA ASP A 6 45.51 -9.23 6.28
C ASP A 6 46.00 -8.37 5.10
N ASN A 7 45.12 -8.05 4.13
CA ASN A 7 45.49 -7.17 3.02
C ASN A 7 45.16 -5.70 3.36
N PRO A 8 46.16 -4.84 3.64
CA PRO A 8 45.94 -3.42 3.94
C PRO A 8 45.47 -2.60 2.73
N PHE A 9 45.43 -3.19 1.53
CA PHE A 9 44.89 -2.59 0.31
C PHE A 9 43.55 -3.18 -0.12
N ALA A 10 43.00 -4.14 0.65
CA ALA A 10 41.61 -4.54 0.44
C ALA A 10 40.71 -3.41 0.93
N SER A 11 40.00 -2.78 0.00
CA SER A 11 38.90 -1.88 0.35
C SER A 11 37.94 -2.62 1.30
N PRO A 12 37.44 -1.97 2.36
CA PRO A 12 36.49 -2.58 3.27
C PRO A 12 35.35 -3.23 2.48
N PRO A 13 34.76 -4.34 2.96
CA PRO A 13 33.54 -4.84 2.37
C PRO A 13 32.57 -3.66 2.25
N LEU A 14 32.22 -3.28 1.02
CA LEU A 14 31.15 -2.34 0.80
C LEU A 14 29.90 -3.08 1.28
N GLU A 15 29.52 -2.86 2.54
CA GLU A 15 28.15 -3.05 2.95
C GLU A 15 27.34 -2.17 2.01
N HIS A 16 26.73 -2.79 0.99
CA HIS A 16 25.66 -2.17 0.24
C HIS A 16 24.49 -2.00 1.22
N GLU A 17 24.61 -1.03 2.13
CA GLU A 17 23.45 -0.32 2.62
C GLU A 17 22.87 0.35 1.38
N ASP A 18 21.77 -0.23 0.87
CA ASP A 18 20.92 0.49 -0.05
C ASP A 18 20.69 1.88 0.56
N PRO A 19 20.90 3.00 -0.16
CA PRO A 19 20.58 4.32 0.38
C PRO A 19 19.09 4.43 0.79
N ALA A 20 18.23 3.50 0.35
CA ALA A 20 16.87 3.31 0.89
C ALA A 20 16.79 2.61 2.27
N ASP A 21 17.85 1.93 2.70
CA ASP A 21 18.06 1.29 4.00
C ASP A 21 18.82 2.17 5.00
N ALA A 22 19.37 3.31 4.56
CA ALA A 22 19.99 4.28 5.44
C ALA A 22 19.01 4.73 6.55
N PRO A 23 19.38 4.63 7.84
CA PRO A 23 18.51 5.03 8.92
C PRO A 23 18.25 6.54 8.85
N LEU A 24 17.02 6.94 8.52
CA LEU A 24 16.62 8.35 8.65
C LEU A 24 16.82 8.77 10.11
N MET A 25 17.67 9.77 10.34
CA MET A 25 18.23 10.21 11.63
C MET A 25 17.23 10.89 12.62
N ASP A 26 15.91 10.72 12.45
CA ASP A 26 14.88 11.42 13.24
C ASP A 26 13.76 10.45 13.69
N GLY A 27 14.03 9.57 14.67
CA GLY A 27 13.10 8.52 15.11
C GLY A 27 11.86 9.01 15.88
N ASP A 28 11.93 10.16 16.54
CA ASP A 28 10.90 10.60 17.50
C ASP A 28 9.92 11.68 16.97
N LYS A 29 10.14 12.20 15.75
CA LYS A 29 9.28 13.24 15.19
C LYS A 29 7.95 12.63 14.73
N LEU A 30 6.84 13.03 15.36
CA LEU A 30 5.47 12.66 14.98
C LEU A 30 5.21 12.83 13.47
N GLY A 31 5.81 13.86 12.86
CA GLY A 31 5.76 14.08 11.42
C GLY A 31 6.21 12.86 10.60
N ARG A 32 7.27 12.16 10.99
CA ARG A 32 7.76 10.97 10.26
C ARG A 32 6.78 9.80 10.36
N TRP A 33 6.23 9.57 11.55
CA TRP A 33 5.27 8.49 11.81
C TRP A 33 3.94 8.68 11.09
N LEU A 34 3.62 9.91 10.68
CA LEU A 34 2.42 10.21 9.90
C LEU A 34 2.72 10.32 8.40
N LEU A 35 3.81 10.99 8.03
CA LEU A 35 4.10 11.36 6.64
C LEU A 35 4.61 10.17 5.81
N LEU A 36 5.40 9.27 6.40
CA LEU A 36 5.84 8.03 5.71
C LEU A 36 4.64 7.10 5.42
N PRO A 37 3.79 6.76 6.42
CA PRO A 37 2.58 5.98 6.15
C PRO A 37 1.59 6.69 5.23
N LEU A 38 1.44 8.01 5.33
CA LEU A 38 0.62 8.80 4.40
C LEU A 38 1.12 8.65 2.96
N ALA A 39 2.38 8.99 2.69
CA ALA A 39 2.94 8.91 1.34
C ALA A 39 2.89 7.48 0.80
N SER A 40 3.30 6.50 1.62
CA SER A 40 3.21 5.08 1.28
C SER A 40 1.77 4.66 0.98
N GLY A 41 0.82 5.08 1.81
CA GLY A 41 -0.60 4.80 1.64
C GLY A 41 -1.16 5.42 0.36
N THR A 42 -0.85 6.69 0.10
CA THR A 42 -1.31 7.40 -1.10
C THR A 42 -0.75 6.77 -2.37
N PHE A 43 0.56 6.53 -2.47
CA PHE A 43 1.14 5.97 -3.69
C PHE A 43 0.76 4.50 -3.92
N ASN A 44 0.80 3.66 -2.87
CA ASN A 44 0.35 2.28 -3.01
C ASN A 44 -1.15 2.22 -3.30
N GLY A 45 -1.96 3.08 -2.68
CA GLY A 45 -3.40 3.11 -2.88
C GLY A 45 -3.74 3.54 -4.30
N ALA A 46 -3.16 4.64 -4.78
CA ALA A 46 -3.35 5.11 -6.15
C ALA A 46 -2.93 4.06 -7.18
N GLY A 47 -1.74 3.47 -7.01
CA GLY A 47 -1.23 2.44 -7.93
C GLY A 47 -2.05 1.16 -7.92
N ILE A 48 -2.30 0.57 -6.75
CA ILE A 48 -3.01 -0.71 -6.63
C ILE A 48 -4.46 -0.54 -7.10
N VAL A 49 -5.18 0.51 -6.66
CA VAL A 49 -6.59 0.68 -7.04
C VAL A 49 -6.75 1.00 -8.51
N SER A 50 -5.89 1.84 -9.10
CA SER A 50 -5.96 2.12 -10.53
C SER A 50 -5.64 0.89 -11.38
N ILE A 51 -4.56 0.17 -11.09
CA ILE A 51 -4.18 -1.04 -11.83
C ILE A 51 -5.24 -2.13 -11.66
N CYS A 52 -5.67 -2.42 -10.43
CA CYS A 52 -6.69 -3.42 -10.16
C CYS A 52 -8.02 -3.03 -10.83
N GLY A 53 -8.53 -1.82 -10.57
CA GLY A 53 -9.81 -1.36 -11.10
C GLY A 53 -9.83 -1.26 -12.63
N MET A 54 -8.73 -0.86 -13.27
CA MET A 54 -8.62 -0.89 -14.73
C MET A 54 -8.53 -2.31 -15.28
N SER A 55 -7.79 -3.21 -14.62
CA SER A 55 -7.74 -4.62 -15.04
C SER A 55 -9.12 -5.26 -14.99
N ALA A 56 -9.88 -4.99 -13.93
CA ALA A 56 -11.27 -5.44 -13.82
C ALA A 56 -12.14 -4.84 -14.94
N SER A 57 -12.05 -3.52 -15.16
CA SER A 57 -12.83 -2.83 -16.20
C SER A 57 -12.52 -3.35 -17.61
N VAL A 58 -11.25 -3.58 -17.94
CA VAL A 58 -10.84 -4.17 -19.22
C VAL A 58 -11.34 -5.61 -19.35
N ALA A 59 -11.23 -6.42 -18.30
CA ALA A 59 -11.77 -7.78 -18.28
C ALA A 59 -13.29 -7.80 -18.51
N MET A 60 -14.01 -6.82 -17.96
CA MET A 60 -15.45 -6.66 -18.18
C MET A 60 -15.77 -6.36 -19.64
N GLN A 61 -15.07 -5.40 -20.25
CA GLN A 61 -15.26 -5.07 -21.66
C GLN A 61 -14.90 -6.24 -22.58
N ALA A 62 -13.87 -7.03 -22.21
CA ALA A 62 -13.50 -8.24 -22.94
C ALA A 62 -14.60 -9.30 -22.86
N TRP A 63 -15.14 -9.53 -21.66
CA TRP A 63 -16.20 -10.51 -21.44
C TRP A 63 -17.51 -10.12 -22.15
N ALA A 64 -17.84 -8.84 -22.19
CA ALA A 64 -18.99 -8.31 -22.94
C ALA A 64 -18.78 -8.30 -24.47
N GLY A 65 -17.58 -8.65 -24.97
CA GLY A 65 -17.25 -8.61 -26.40
C GLY A 65 -17.04 -7.19 -26.96
N ALA A 66 -17.06 -6.16 -26.11
CA ALA A 66 -17.00 -4.75 -26.51
C ALA A 66 -15.57 -4.16 -26.49
N LEU A 67 -14.57 -4.92 -26.02
CA LEU A 67 -13.21 -4.41 -25.84
C LEU A 67 -12.61 -3.82 -27.11
N MET A 68 -12.74 -4.51 -28.25
CA MET A 68 -12.16 -4.04 -29.51
C MET A 68 -12.81 -2.74 -30.00
N ASP A 69 -14.13 -2.60 -29.81
CA ASP A 69 -14.87 -1.39 -30.17
C ASP A 69 -14.46 -0.20 -29.30
N VAL A 70 -14.28 -0.44 -27.99
CA VAL A 70 -13.79 0.54 -27.03
C VAL A 70 -12.36 0.99 -27.37
N LEU A 71 -11.49 0.07 -27.80
CA LEU A 71 -10.11 0.39 -28.18
C LEU A 71 -10.01 1.10 -29.54
N ALA A 72 -10.93 0.80 -30.46
CA ALA A 72 -11.00 1.45 -31.76
C ALA A 72 -11.52 2.91 -31.67
N ASN A 73 -12.41 3.19 -30.71
CA ASN A 73 -13.01 4.50 -30.56
C ASN A 73 -12.13 5.46 -29.69
N PRO A 74 -11.67 6.61 -30.24
CA PRO A 74 -10.90 7.61 -29.47
C PRO A 74 -11.62 8.16 -28.23
N GLU A 75 -12.94 8.37 -28.30
CA GLU A 75 -13.72 8.88 -27.18
C GLU A 75 -13.80 7.85 -26.05
N ALA A 76 -14.04 6.58 -26.39
CA ALA A 76 -14.10 5.49 -25.42
C ALA A 76 -12.74 5.27 -24.73
N ARG A 77 -11.62 5.41 -25.45
CA ARG A 77 -10.28 5.40 -24.86
C ARG A 77 -10.06 6.55 -23.88
N THR A 78 -10.58 7.73 -24.18
CA THR A 78 -10.49 8.90 -23.31
C THR A 78 -11.28 8.67 -22.02
N ILE A 79 -12.46 8.06 -22.11
CA ILE A 79 -13.28 7.68 -20.95
C ILE A 79 -12.53 6.66 -20.07
N LEU A 80 -11.91 5.64 -20.66
CA LEU A 80 -11.07 4.69 -19.92
C LEU A 80 -9.89 5.38 -19.22
N GLY A 81 -9.23 6.34 -19.89
CA GLY A 81 -8.17 7.15 -19.30
C GLY A 81 -8.65 7.98 -18.10
N MET A 82 -9.82 8.60 -18.21
CA MET A 82 -10.45 9.32 -17.10
C MET A 82 -10.83 8.38 -15.96
N GLN A 83 -11.34 7.19 -16.26
CA GLN A 83 -11.67 6.18 -15.25
C GLN A 83 -10.43 5.75 -14.48
N MET A 84 -9.30 5.52 -15.16
CA MET A 84 -8.02 5.22 -14.50
C MET A 84 -7.59 6.35 -13.56
N LEU A 85 -7.72 7.61 -14.00
CA LEU A 85 -7.38 8.78 -13.19
C LEU A 85 -8.27 8.87 -11.94
N VAL A 86 -9.59 8.68 -12.09
CA VAL A 86 -10.53 8.69 -10.96
C VAL A 86 -10.20 7.58 -9.96
N LEU A 87 -9.91 6.37 -10.44
CA LEU A 87 -9.50 5.25 -9.59
C LEU A 87 -8.18 5.54 -8.86
N ALA A 88 -7.22 6.19 -9.53
CA ALA A 88 -5.95 6.59 -8.92
C ALA A 88 -6.15 7.65 -7.82
N ILE A 89 -6.98 8.67 -8.08
CA ILE A 89 -7.31 9.71 -7.08
C ILE A 89 -8.02 9.08 -5.88
N TYR A 90 -9.04 8.26 -6.14
CA TYR A 90 -9.77 7.54 -5.10
C TYR A 90 -8.82 6.69 -4.25
N GLY A 91 -8.01 5.84 -4.88
CA GLY A 91 -7.04 5.00 -4.19
C GLY A 91 -6.01 5.81 -3.40
N GLY A 92 -5.58 6.96 -3.94
CA GLY A 92 -4.62 7.85 -3.28
C GLY A 92 -5.18 8.50 -2.01
N ILE A 93 -6.44 8.97 -2.06
CA ILE A 93 -7.12 9.58 -0.92
C ILE A 93 -7.34 8.54 0.18
N PHE A 94 -7.99 7.43 -0.14
CA PHE A 94 -8.33 6.41 0.86
C PHE A 94 -7.09 5.66 1.38
N GLY A 95 -6.11 5.41 0.51
CA GLY A 95 -4.81 4.89 0.91
C GLY A 95 -4.07 5.84 1.86
N GLY A 96 -4.10 7.15 1.58
CA GLY A 96 -3.51 8.18 2.44
C GLY A 96 -4.17 8.26 3.81
N VAL A 97 -5.50 8.26 3.86
CA VAL A 97 -6.27 8.23 5.12
C VAL A 97 -5.95 6.98 5.93
N SER A 98 -5.94 5.80 5.29
CA SER A 98 -5.53 4.55 5.95
C SER A 98 -4.10 4.61 6.46
N GLY A 99 -3.19 5.24 5.71
CA GLY A 99 -1.80 5.45 6.09
C GLY A 99 -1.67 6.31 7.35
N ILE A 100 -2.31 7.48 7.39
CA ILE A 100 -2.30 8.38 8.56
C ILE A 100 -2.84 7.67 9.79
N LEU A 101 -3.99 6.99 9.68
CA LEU A 101 -4.61 6.29 10.80
C LEU A 101 -3.69 5.20 11.35
N LEU A 102 -3.12 4.38 10.47
CA LEU A 102 -2.19 3.32 10.88
C LEU A 102 -0.90 3.89 11.49
N GLY A 103 -0.34 4.95 10.91
CA GLY A 103 0.82 5.66 11.43
C GLY A 103 0.59 6.26 12.81
N GLY A 104 -0.58 6.88 13.03
CA GLY A 104 -0.97 7.44 14.32
C GLY A 104 -1.18 6.37 15.40
N ILE A 105 -1.80 5.25 15.04
CA ILE A 105 -1.96 4.08 15.92
C ILE A 105 -0.59 3.50 16.26
N ALA A 106 0.28 3.30 15.26
CA ALA A 106 1.62 2.78 15.46
C ALA A 106 2.45 3.68 16.37
N PHE A 107 2.38 5.01 16.19
CA PHE A 107 3.07 5.98 17.05
C PHE A 107 2.55 5.94 18.49
N SER A 108 1.23 5.87 18.67
CA SER A 108 0.59 5.86 20.00
C SER A 108 0.93 4.59 20.78
N LEU A 109 1.08 3.46 20.08
CA LEU A 109 1.34 2.15 20.68
C LEU A 109 2.83 1.74 20.61
N ARG A 110 3.73 2.60 20.11
CA ARG A 110 5.12 2.23 19.81
C ARG A 110 5.91 1.67 20.98
N ARG A 111 5.57 2.08 22.21
CA ARG A 111 6.26 1.66 23.45
C ARG A 111 5.74 0.34 24.02
N ASN A 112 4.64 -0.21 23.49
CA ASN A 112 4.01 -1.41 24.03
C ASN A 112 4.23 -2.62 23.11
N LEU A 113 5.32 -3.36 23.37
CA LEU A 113 5.71 -4.54 22.59
C LEU A 113 4.62 -5.63 22.56
N ALA A 114 3.84 -5.75 23.64
CA ALA A 114 2.76 -6.74 23.75
C ALA A 114 1.61 -6.48 22.76
N VAL A 115 1.49 -5.25 22.23
CA VAL A 115 0.37 -4.81 21.38
C VAL A 115 0.77 -4.72 19.90
N ARG A 116 2.00 -5.13 19.54
CA ARG A 116 2.48 -5.09 18.14
C ARG A 116 1.60 -5.86 17.16
N SER A 117 1.07 -7.01 17.56
CA SER A 117 0.13 -7.81 16.75
C SER A 117 -1.13 -7.02 16.39
N LEU A 118 -1.63 -6.19 17.31
CA LEU A 118 -2.81 -5.35 17.13
C LEU A 118 -2.56 -4.25 16.08
N ILE A 119 -1.38 -3.65 16.06
CA ILE A 119 -0.99 -2.65 15.05
C ILE A 119 -1.10 -3.27 13.65
N PHE A 120 -0.59 -4.50 13.47
CA PHE A 120 -0.67 -5.20 12.19
C PHE A 120 -2.11 -5.52 11.80
N LEU A 121 -2.90 -6.04 12.74
CA LEU A 121 -4.31 -6.36 12.51
C LEU A 121 -5.10 -5.11 12.07
N LEU A 122 -4.87 -3.98 12.74
CA LEU A 122 -5.49 -2.69 12.40
C LEU A 122 -5.07 -2.22 11.00
N GLY A 123 -3.82 -2.45 10.59
CA GLY A 123 -3.39 -2.13 9.23
C GLY A 123 -4.16 -2.89 8.15
N TYR A 124 -4.49 -4.18 8.39
CA TYR A 124 -5.37 -4.94 7.50
C TYR A 124 -6.81 -4.43 7.56
N LEU A 125 -7.35 -4.21 8.75
CA LEU A 125 -8.75 -3.80 8.93
C LEU A 125 -9.03 -2.44 8.28
N LEU A 126 -8.16 -1.45 8.49
CA LEU A 126 -8.30 -0.11 7.91
C LEU A 126 -8.23 -0.15 6.38
N SER A 127 -7.27 -0.91 5.84
CA SER A 127 -7.12 -1.09 4.40
C SER A 127 -8.38 -1.71 3.78
N ILE A 128 -8.93 -2.76 4.39
CA ILE A 128 -10.15 -3.41 3.92
C ILE A 128 -11.33 -2.44 4.00
N LEU A 129 -11.50 -1.74 5.13
CA LEU A 129 -12.62 -0.82 5.35
C LEU A 129 -12.63 0.31 4.31
N PHE A 130 -11.49 0.93 4.05
CA PHE A 130 -11.39 2.12 3.20
C PHE A 130 -11.27 1.81 1.71
N LEU A 131 -10.85 0.60 1.33
CA LEU A 131 -10.72 0.21 -0.09
C LEU A 131 -11.88 -0.65 -0.58
N VAL A 132 -12.43 -1.53 0.25
CA VAL A 132 -13.48 -2.49 -0.17
C VAL A 132 -14.87 -1.92 0.08
N GLY A 133 -15.07 -1.24 1.22
CA GLY A 133 -16.38 -0.73 1.63
C GLY A 133 -17.02 0.24 0.62
N PRO A 134 -16.34 1.35 0.25
CA PRO A 134 -16.94 2.33 -0.65
C PRO A 134 -16.98 1.83 -2.11
N ALA A 135 -16.06 0.95 -2.51
CA ALA A 135 -16.10 0.31 -3.82
C ALA A 135 -17.32 -0.62 -3.98
N LEU A 136 -17.65 -1.41 -2.96
CA LEU A 136 -18.88 -2.21 -2.95
C LEU A 136 -20.13 -1.33 -2.93
N ALA A 137 -20.15 -0.28 -2.10
CA ALA A 137 -21.28 0.65 -2.04
C ALA A 137 -21.56 1.31 -3.40
N ALA A 138 -20.52 1.72 -4.14
CA ALA A 138 -20.66 2.26 -5.49
C ALA A 138 -21.27 1.23 -6.45
N PHE A 139 -20.86 -0.04 -6.38
CA PHE A 139 -21.41 -1.11 -7.22
C PHE A 139 -22.89 -1.43 -6.91
N PHE A 140 -23.30 -1.40 -5.64
CA PHE A 140 -24.71 -1.60 -5.25
C PHE A 140 -25.63 -0.47 -5.73
N VAL A 141 -25.13 0.76 -5.80
CA VAL A 141 -25.91 1.94 -6.25
C VAL A 141 -26.12 1.95 -7.77
N VAL A 142 -25.19 1.37 -8.54
CA VAL A 142 -25.24 1.38 -10.02
C VAL A 142 -26.21 0.33 -10.59
N GLY A 143 -26.68 -0.63 -9.80
CA GLY A 143 -27.88 -1.43 -10.11
C GLY A 143 -27.79 -2.48 -11.23
N GLU A 144 -26.72 -2.54 -12.00
CA GLU A 144 -26.62 -3.42 -13.20
C GLU A 144 -25.77 -4.69 -13.02
N ALA A 145 -25.31 -5.00 -11.81
CA ALA A 145 -24.41 -6.11 -11.58
C ALA A 145 -25.16 -7.42 -11.26
N THR A 146 -24.86 -8.50 -11.99
CA THR A 146 -25.36 -9.85 -11.67
C THR A 146 -24.66 -10.40 -10.40
N GLY A 147 -25.34 -11.26 -9.63
CA GLY A 147 -24.78 -11.82 -8.38
C GLY A 147 -23.39 -12.46 -8.50
N PRO A 148 -23.11 -13.30 -9.53
CA PRO A 148 -21.79 -13.89 -9.74
C PRO A 148 -20.71 -12.83 -10.04
N PHE A 149 -21.10 -11.74 -10.70
CA PHE A 149 -20.20 -10.66 -11.04
C PHE A 149 -19.80 -9.84 -9.81
N LEU A 150 -20.76 -9.54 -8.93
CA LEU A 150 -20.48 -8.90 -7.65
C LEU A 150 -19.49 -9.71 -6.83
N LEU A 151 -19.62 -11.05 -6.83
CA LEU A 151 -18.70 -11.93 -6.13
C LEU A 151 -17.26 -11.80 -6.66
N VAL A 152 -17.06 -11.89 -7.97
CA VAL A 152 -15.72 -11.82 -8.59
C VAL A 152 -15.05 -10.47 -8.30
N VAL A 153 -15.77 -9.37 -8.49
CA VAL A 153 -15.26 -8.02 -8.22
C VAL A 153 -14.94 -7.85 -6.73
N SER A 154 -15.80 -8.36 -5.84
CA SER A 154 -15.58 -8.29 -4.39
C SER A 154 -14.34 -9.06 -3.95
N VAL A 155 -14.17 -10.30 -4.44
CA VAL A 155 -13.00 -11.14 -4.14
C VAL A 155 -11.72 -10.49 -4.65
N PHE A 156 -11.76 -9.92 -5.85
CA PHE A 156 -10.62 -9.24 -6.44
C PHE A 156 -10.24 -7.97 -5.67
N LEU A 157 -11.20 -7.11 -5.32
CA LEU A 157 -10.97 -5.92 -4.50
C LEU A 157 -10.46 -6.28 -3.10
N PHE A 158 -11.01 -7.35 -2.50
CA PHE A 158 -10.53 -7.88 -1.24
C PHE A 158 -9.06 -8.30 -1.34
N ALA A 159 -8.67 -9.06 -2.36
CA ALA A 159 -7.28 -9.43 -2.59
C ALA A 159 -6.36 -8.20 -2.77
N CYS A 160 -6.78 -7.20 -3.54
CA CYS A 160 -6.02 -5.96 -3.70
C CYS A 160 -5.87 -5.20 -2.35
N SER A 161 -6.91 -5.19 -1.51
CA SER A 161 -6.84 -4.60 -0.16
C SER A 161 -5.87 -5.33 0.78
N LEU A 162 -5.78 -6.66 0.67
CA LEU A 162 -4.81 -7.47 1.41
C LEU A 162 -3.38 -7.20 0.97
N LEU A 163 -3.13 -7.07 -0.34
CA LEU A 163 -1.81 -6.71 -0.87
C LEU A 163 -1.38 -5.31 -0.41
N PHE A 164 -2.30 -4.35 -0.44
CA PHE A 164 -2.07 -3.00 0.07
C PHE A 164 -1.73 -3.03 1.56
N ALA A 165 -2.56 -3.70 2.37
CA ALA A 165 -2.34 -3.85 3.81
C ALA A 165 -1.00 -4.51 4.12
N TRP A 166 -0.64 -5.57 3.40
CA TRP A 166 0.62 -6.27 3.56
C TRP A 166 1.81 -5.35 3.30
N ARG A 167 1.78 -4.58 2.20
CA ARG A 167 2.84 -3.60 1.90
C ARG A 167 2.93 -2.51 2.97
N MET A 168 1.81 -1.96 3.40
CA MET A 168 1.77 -0.89 4.38
C MET A 168 2.30 -1.36 5.74
N ASN A 169 1.87 -2.54 6.20
CA ASN A 169 2.37 -3.18 7.42
C ASN A 169 3.87 -3.50 7.34
N ARG A 170 4.35 -3.97 6.17
CA ARG A 170 5.78 -4.22 5.94
C ARG A 170 6.59 -2.92 6.04
N ASN A 171 6.11 -1.83 5.47
CA ASN A 171 6.79 -0.53 5.53
C ASN A 171 6.86 0.01 6.95
N ILE A 172 5.76 -0.04 7.71
CA ILE A 172 5.75 0.41 9.12
C ILE A 172 6.68 -0.43 9.97
N ARG A 173 6.70 -1.76 9.77
CA ARG A 173 7.62 -2.65 10.48
C ARG A 173 9.07 -2.31 10.16
N LYS A 174 9.39 -2.16 8.87
CA LYS A 174 10.77 -1.95 8.40
C LYS A 174 11.32 -0.59 8.78
N TYR A 175 10.52 0.48 8.70
CA TYR A 175 11.01 1.85 8.80
C TYR A 175 10.67 2.58 10.11
N LEU A 176 9.69 2.10 10.87
CA LEU A 176 9.25 2.75 12.12
C LEU A 176 9.47 1.86 13.34
N LEU A 177 8.97 0.61 13.32
CA LEU A 177 9.04 -0.26 14.51
C LEU A 177 10.42 -0.87 14.76
N SER A 178 11.22 -1.11 13.72
CA SER A 178 12.61 -1.58 13.84
C SER A 178 13.50 -0.56 14.55
N GLN A 179 13.30 0.73 14.32
CA GLN A 179 14.05 1.80 14.96
C GLN A 179 13.63 2.01 16.41
N ALA A 180 12.33 1.91 16.71
CA ALA A 180 11.85 1.97 18.09
C ALA A 180 12.50 0.89 18.98
N ASP A 181 12.81 -0.29 18.42
CA ASP A 181 13.54 -1.34 19.16
C ASP A 181 15.00 -0.97 19.42
N GLY A 182 15.68 -0.35 18.44
CA GLY A 182 17.06 0.11 18.58
C GLY A 182 17.22 1.23 19.62
N GLU A 183 16.29 2.19 19.63
CA GLU A 183 16.28 3.28 20.63
C GLU A 183 15.99 2.76 22.04
N SER A 184 15.08 1.78 22.17
CA SER A 184 14.76 1.16 23.46
C SER A 184 15.99 0.46 24.08
N ALA A 185 16.78 -0.22 23.25
CA ALA A 185 17.98 -0.95 23.68
C ALA A 185 19.17 -0.06 24.06
N GLY A 186 19.23 1.18 23.55
CA GLY A 186 20.28 2.15 23.92
C GLY A 186 19.96 2.98 25.17
N SER A 187 18.77 2.81 25.76
CA SER A 187 18.29 3.59 26.91
C SER A 187 18.38 2.85 28.26
N THR A 188 18.96 1.65 28.27
CA THR A 188 19.28 0.84 29.47
C THR A 188 20.75 0.90 29.80
#